data_AF-A0AB37RBK1-F1
#
_entry.id   AF-A0AB37RBK1-F1
#
_cell.length_a   1.000
_cell.length_b   1.000
_cell.length_c   1.000
_cell.angle_alpha   90.00
_cell.angle_beta   90.00
_cell.angle_gamma   90.00
#
_symmetry.space_group_name_H-M   'P 1'
#
loop_
_entity.id
_entity.type
_entity.pdbx_description
1 polymer ?
#
loop_
_entity_poly.entity_id
_entity_poly.type
_entity_poly.pdbx_seq_one_letter_code
_entity_poly.pdbx_strand_id
1 'polypeptide(L)'
;EFFILGRVRMRMGFHWRLAFWQRRAGGGRSLAACPDCGRLLQDQEGNLITAEEFQREERRRRCDHCDAALWTLMRPGKTDGGSRRNTILKSMCRIPTIGPVRAERLLSDFGEDFLASMLLDNVSEFINLMDAKGNFIFSDRQAKRMERAMANIEFGFGEGGYQPTEFIKRYLPDGCFDLLVVDEGHEYKNSGSAQGQAMGVLAAKARKTVVLTGTLMGGYADDLFYLLFRILTRRMIEDGYQPNARGSMAPAAMSFMRDHGVLKDIYTERDGSSHKTAKGKKLSVRTVKAPGFGPKGIHRFVLPFTVFLKLKDIGGNVLPGYREEFIDVPMSPDQ
;
A
#
# COMPACT_ATOMS: atom_id res chain seq x y z
N GLU A 1 -17.98 16.55 -12.46
CA GLU A 1 -18.22 15.08 -12.37
C GLU A 1 -17.53 14.55 -11.13
N PHE A 2 -18.02 13.46 -10.54
CA PHE A 2 -17.40 12.82 -9.37
C PHE A 2 -17.16 11.34 -9.67
N PHE A 3 -15.99 10.85 -9.27
CA PHE A 3 -15.60 9.45 -9.43
C PHE A 3 -15.38 8.85 -8.05
N ILE A 4 -15.97 7.68 -7.78
CA ILE A 4 -15.80 6.95 -6.53
C ILE A 4 -14.98 5.70 -6.82
N LEU A 5 -13.88 5.53 -6.10
CA LEU A 5 -12.98 4.40 -6.25
C LEU A 5 -12.83 3.65 -4.92
N GLY A 6 -13.16 2.35 -4.91
CA GLY A 6 -12.97 1.49 -3.75
C GLY A 6 -11.49 1.32 -3.38
N ARG A 7 -11.20 1.30 -2.07
CA ARG A 7 -9.84 1.22 -1.48
C ARG A 7 -9.06 -0.02 -1.88
N VAL A 8 -9.74 -1.08 -2.29
CA VAL A 8 -9.09 -2.34 -2.65
C VAL A 8 -8.99 -2.51 -4.17
N ARG A 9 -9.95 -1.96 -4.93
CA ARG A 9 -9.86 -1.84 -6.39
C ARG A 9 -8.67 -1.00 -6.87
N MET A 10 -8.25 0.01 -6.09
CA MET A 10 -7.09 0.83 -6.43
C MET A 10 -5.73 0.09 -6.35
N ARG A 11 -5.68 -1.09 -5.73
CA ARG A 11 -4.46 -1.91 -5.55
C ARG A 11 -4.48 -3.23 -6.32
N MET A 12 -5.35 -3.38 -7.31
CA MET A 12 -5.38 -4.60 -8.12
C MET A 12 -4.04 -4.86 -8.82
N GLY A 13 -3.79 -6.12 -9.19
CA GLY A 13 -2.52 -6.57 -9.73
C GLY A 13 -2.06 -5.81 -10.98
N PHE A 14 -0.75 -5.65 -11.08
CA PHE A 14 -0.09 -5.00 -12.20
C PHE A 14 0.25 -6.02 -13.31
N HIS A 15 -0.65 -6.16 -14.29
CA HIS A 15 -0.43 -7.00 -15.46
C HIS A 15 -0.01 -6.17 -16.68
N TRP A 16 1.03 -6.62 -17.37
CA TRP A 16 1.59 -5.94 -18.52
C TRP A 16 2.01 -6.95 -19.59
N ARG A 17 2.08 -6.47 -20.82
CA ARG A 17 2.68 -7.16 -21.96
C ARG A 17 3.58 -6.20 -22.71
N LEU A 18 4.48 -6.73 -23.51
CA LEU A 18 5.27 -5.92 -24.43
C LEU A 18 4.37 -5.31 -25.51
N ALA A 19 4.72 -4.11 -25.94
CA ALA A 19 4.00 -3.34 -26.94
C ALA A 19 4.96 -2.96 -28.06
N PHE A 20 4.71 -3.49 -29.25
CA PHE A 20 5.53 -3.31 -30.43
C PHE A 20 4.71 -3.55 -31.69
N TRP A 21 5.19 -3.01 -32.80
CA TRP A 21 4.71 -3.35 -34.13
C TRP A 21 5.56 -4.45 -34.73
N GLN A 22 4.92 -5.36 -35.45
CA GLN A 22 5.58 -6.37 -36.26
C GLN A 22 5.81 -5.82 -37.66
N ARG A 23 7.08 -5.65 -38.06
CA ARG A 23 7.47 -5.25 -39.41
C ARG A 23 8.08 -6.43 -40.16
N ARG A 24 7.49 -6.80 -41.29
CA ARG A 24 8.03 -7.87 -42.14
C ARG A 24 9.37 -7.43 -42.73
N ALA A 25 10.38 -8.28 -42.55
CA ALA A 25 11.69 -8.16 -43.20
C ALA A 25 11.84 -9.22 -44.30
N GLY A 26 12.84 -9.05 -45.17
CA GLY A 26 13.19 -10.04 -46.19
C GLY A 26 13.52 -11.41 -45.55
N GLY A 27 13.13 -12.49 -46.22
CA GLY A 27 13.39 -13.86 -45.73
C GLY A 27 12.37 -14.39 -44.71
N GLY A 28 11.17 -13.80 -44.64
CA GLY A 28 10.05 -14.31 -43.83
C GLY A 28 10.14 -14.00 -42.33
N ARG A 29 11.14 -13.23 -41.90
CA ARG A 29 11.31 -12.82 -40.49
C ARG A 29 10.49 -11.57 -40.19
N SER A 30 9.94 -11.49 -38.99
CA SER A 30 9.24 -10.31 -38.48
C SER A 30 10.12 -9.62 -37.45
N LEU A 31 10.37 -8.32 -37.62
CA LEU A 31 11.16 -7.49 -36.71
C LEU A 31 10.24 -6.70 -35.77
N ALA A 32 10.70 -6.48 -34.55
CA ALA A 32 9.99 -5.64 -33.59
C ALA A 32 10.29 -4.16 -33.85
N ALA A 33 9.26 -3.32 -33.83
CA ALA A 33 9.37 -1.87 -33.97
C ALA A 33 8.63 -1.16 -32.83
N CYS A 34 9.13 0.01 -32.44
CA CYS A 34 8.46 0.88 -31.48
C CYS A 34 7.07 1.29 -31.99
N PRO A 35 6.01 1.18 -31.17
CA PRO A 35 4.65 1.53 -31.59
C PRO A 35 4.46 3.05 -31.77
N ASP A 36 5.26 3.88 -31.11
CA ASP A 36 5.10 5.34 -31.13
C ASP A 36 5.93 5.98 -32.24
N CYS A 37 7.22 5.65 -32.36
CA CYS A 37 8.09 6.26 -33.39
C CYS A 37 8.35 5.37 -34.61
N GLY A 38 7.91 4.10 -34.59
CA GLY A 38 8.09 3.17 -35.72
C GLY A 38 9.51 2.64 -35.92
N ARG A 39 10.50 3.05 -35.11
CA ARG A 39 11.91 2.61 -35.22
C ARG A 39 12.05 1.13 -34.84
N LEU A 40 12.86 0.39 -35.59
CA LEU A 40 13.18 -1.00 -35.29
C LEU A 40 13.94 -1.10 -33.97
N LEU A 41 13.62 -2.11 -33.17
CA LEU A 41 14.24 -2.34 -31.88
C LEU A 41 15.59 -3.04 -32.03
N GLN A 42 16.54 -2.65 -31.18
CA GLN A 42 17.89 -3.20 -31.15
C GLN A 42 18.21 -3.81 -29.78
N ASP A 43 19.08 -4.82 -29.78
CA ASP A 43 19.66 -5.39 -28.56
C ASP A 43 20.84 -4.53 -28.05
N GLN A 44 21.54 -5.00 -27.02
CA GLN A 44 22.68 -4.26 -26.44
C GLN A 44 23.90 -4.22 -27.37
N GLU A 45 23.95 -5.10 -28.36
CA GLU A 45 25.03 -5.22 -29.34
C GLU A 45 24.71 -4.47 -30.65
N GLY A 46 23.52 -3.87 -30.75
CA GLY A 46 23.05 -3.12 -31.91
C GLY A 46 22.34 -3.96 -32.98
N ASN A 47 22.12 -5.25 -32.74
CA ASN A 47 21.43 -6.13 -33.68
C ASN A 47 19.92 -5.90 -33.63
N LEU A 48 19.25 -6.04 -34.79
CA LEU A 48 17.79 -5.89 -34.90
C LEU A 48 17.09 -7.07 -34.22
N ILE A 49 16.18 -6.77 -33.30
CA ILE A 49 15.43 -7.78 -32.54
C ILE A 49 14.23 -8.25 -33.35
N THR A 50 14.04 -9.56 -33.44
CA THR A 50 12.84 -10.15 -34.03
C THR A 50 11.61 -10.01 -33.14
N ALA A 51 10.42 -10.04 -33.73
CA ALA A 51 9.16 -10.02 -32.99
C ALA A 51 9.06 -11.14 -31.94
N GLU A 52 9.60 -12.32 -32.24
CA GLU A 52 9.58 -13.48 -31.34
C GLU A 52 10.54 -13.32 -30.16
N GLU A 53 11.77 -12.86 -30.43
CA GLU A 53 12.76 -12.58 -29.39
C GLU A 53 12.25 -11.50 -28.44
N PHE A 54 11.69 -10.43 -29.00
CA PHE A 54 11.13 -9.35 -28.19
C PHE A 54 9.99 -9.88 -27.32
N GLN A 55 9.03 -10.63 -27.88
CA GLN A 55 7.88 -11.18 -27.14
C GLN A 55 8.27 -12.07 -25.94
N ARG A 56 9.47 -12.67 -25.95
CA ARG A 56 9.99 -13.52 -24.86
C ARG A 56 10.69 -12.72 -23.76
N GLU A 57 10.92 -11.41 -23.93
CA GLU A 57 11.52 -10.60 -22.88
C GLU A 57 10.58 -10.51 -21.65
N GLU A 58 11.14 -10.80 -20.47
CA GLU A 58 10.41 -10.68 -19.19
C GLU A 58 10.59 -9.30 -18.53
N ARG A 59 11.33 -8.40 -19.19
CA ARG A 59 11.65 -7.08 -18.68
C ARG A 59 10.91 -5.98 -19.43
N ARG A 60 10.52 -4.95 -18.70
CA ARG A 60 9.98 -3.71 -19.26
C ARG A 60 11.14 -2.82 -19.71
N ARG A 61 11.10 -2.33 -20.94
CA ARG A 61 12.07 -1.36 -21.47
C ARG A 61 11.38 -0.19 -22.16
N ARG A 62 12.13 0.90 -22.33
CA ARG A 62 11.73 2.06 -23.11
C ARG A 62 12.40 2.02 -24.48
N CYS A 63 11.86 2.78 -25.42
CA CYS A 63 12.45 2.92 -26.73
C CYS A 63 13.70 3.78 -26.64
N ASP A 64 14.82 3.28 -27.17
CA ASP A 64 16.11 3.99 -27.14
C ASP A 64 16.13 5.27 -28.01
N HIS A 65 15.07 5.51 -28.79
CA HIS A 65 14.93 6.68 -29.65
C HIS A 65 13.96 7.74 -29.12
N CYS A 66 12.73 7.36 -28.76
CA CYS A 66 11.69 8.31 -28.32
C CYS A 66 11.31 8.19 -26.84
N ASP A 67 12.00 7.34 -26.08
CA ASP A 67 11.71 7.03 -24.66
C ASP A 67 10.29 6.47 -24.37
N ALA A 68 9.53 6.16 -25.42
CA ALA A 68 8.22 5.53 -25.31
C ALA A 68 8.30 4.19 -24.58
N ALA A 69 7.30 3.88 -23.76
CA ALA A 69 7.20 2.58 -23.10
C ALA A 69 6.93 1.48 -24.14
N LEU A 70 7.87 0.53 -24.31
CA LEU A 70 7.71 -0.62 -25.22
C LEU A 70 6.88 -1.76 -24.60
N TRP A 71 5.95 -1.37 -23.74
CA TRP A 71 5.12 -2.26 -22.98
C TRP A 71 3.83 -1.53 -22.62
N THR A 72 2.74 -2.26 -22.67
CA THR A 72 1.43 -1.75 -22.35
C THR A 72 0.81 -2.61 -21.27
N LEU A 73 -0.18 -2.03 -20.62
CA LEU A 73 -0.94 -2.73 -19.62
C LEU A 73 -1.88 -3.70 -20.32
N MET A 74 -2.06 -4.87 -19.73
CA MET A 74 -3.01 -5.84 -20.23
C MET A 74 -3.97 -6.22 -19.13
N ARG A 75 -5.21 -6.50 -19.50
CA ARG A 75 -6.09 -7.26 -18.63
C ARG A 75 -5.55 -8.69 -18.64
N PRO A 76 -5.29 -9.33 -17.49
CA PRO A 76 -5.04 -10.76 -17.50
C PRO A 76 -6.26 -11.42 -18.16
N GLY A 77 -6.00 -12.34 -19.09
CA GLY A 77 -7.07 -13.12 -19.71
C GLY A 77 -7.85 -13.88 -18.65
N LYS A 78 -9.02 -14.42 -19.01
CA LYS A 78 -9.73 -15.37 -18.14
C LYS A 78 -8.74 -16.45 -17.73
N THR A 79 -8.54 -16.63 -16.43
CA THR A 79 -7.77 -17.77 -15.90
C THR A 79 -8.39 -19.06 -16.41
N ASP A 80 -7.55 -19.99 -16.88
CA ASP A 80 -7.95 -21.29 -17.43
C ASP A 80 -9.07 -21.94 -16.62
N GLY A 81 -10.26 -22.06 -17.22
CA GLY A 81 -11.33 -23.04 -16.92
C GLY A 81 -11.80 -23.28 -15.48
N GLY A 82 -11.25 -22.61 -14.46
CA GLY A 82 -11.57 -22.83 -13.06
C GLY A 82 -12.84 -22.10 -12.66
N SER A 83 -13.73 -22.78 -11.92
CA SER A 83 -14.90 -22.15 -11.30
C SER A 83 -14.47 -20.92 -10.48
N ARG A 84 -15.21 -19.81 -10.57
CA ARG A 84 -15.02 -18.55 -9.80
C ARG A 84 -14.75 -18.86 -8.32
N ARG A 85 -15.50 -19.81 -7.77
CA ARG A 85 -15.31 -20.44 -6.46
C ARG A 85 -13.87 -20.82 -6.13
N ASN A 86 -13.18 -21.51 -7.04
CA ASN A 86 -11.84 -22.04 -6.80
C ASN A 86 -10.79 -20.91 -6.76
N THR A 87 -10.97 -19.87 -7.58
CA THR A 87 -10.13 -18.66 -7.55
C THR A 87 -10.31 -17.90 -6.24
N ILE A 88 -11.55 -17.79 -5.74
CA ILE A 88 -11.83 -17.18 -4.45
C ILE A 88 -11.23 -18.00 -3.31
N LEU A 89 -11.41 -19.32 -3.33
CA LEU A 89 -10.87 -20.25 -2.35
C LEU A 89 -9.34 -20.15 -2.26
N LYS A 90 -8.63 -20.24 -3.39
CA LYS A 90 -7.15 -20.08 -3.44
C LYS A 90 -6.70 -18.74 -2.87
N SER A 91 -7.43 -17.68 -3.16
CA SER A 91 -7.14 -16.34 -2.68
C SER A 91 -7.38 -16.21 -1.18
N MET A 92 -8.48 -16.74 -0.65
CA MET A 92 -8.78 -16.76 0.78
C MET A 92 -7.72 -17.54 1.57
N CYS A 93 -7.20 -18.64 1.02
CA CYS A 93 -6.12 -19.41 1.63
C CYS A 93 -4.77 -18.68 1.72
N ARG A 94 -4.60 -17.55 1.01
CA ARG A 94 -3.43 -16.67 1.18
C ARG A 94 -3.53 -15.82 2.45
N ILE A 95 -4.73 -15.68 3.01
CA ILE A 95 -4.96 -14.92 4.24
C ILE A 95 -4.51 -15.79 5.41
N PRO A 96 -3.63 -15.28 6.30
CA PRO A 96 -3.21 -16.05 7.46
C PRO A 96 -4.43 -16.43 8.30
N THR A 97 -4.38 -17.63 8.90
CA THR A 97 -5.46 -18.21 9.73
C THR A 97 -6.68 -18.76 8.97
N ILE A 98 -6.70 -18.66 7.64
CA ILE A 98 -7.72 -19.28 6.78
C ILE A 98 -7.09 -20.45 6.01
N GLY A 99 -7.46 -21.67 6.40
CA GLY A 99 -7.16 -22.88 5.64
C GLY A 99 -8.28 -23.26 4.65
N PRO A 100 -8.06 -24.27 3.80
CA PRO A 100 -9.02 -24.67 2.76
C PRO A 100 -10.40 -25.02 3.32
N VAL A 101 -10.46 -25.78 4.42
CA VAL A 101 -11.74 -26.15 5.08
C VAL A 101 -12.51 -24.93 5.56
N ARG A 102 -11.81 -23.95 6.15
CA ARG A 102 -12.45 -22.72 6.64
C ARG A 102 -12.89 -21.82 5.48
N ALA A 103 -12.10 -21.74 4.40
CA ALA A 103 -12.47 -21.02 3.20
C ALA A 103 -13.72 -21.61 2.52
N GLU A 104 -13.81 -22.94 2.42
CA GLU A 104 -15.00 -23.61 1.89
C GLU A 104 -16.24 -23.35 2.73
N ARG A 105 -16.12 -23.43 4.07
CA ARG A 105 -17.23 -23.13 4.97
C ARG A 105 -17.73 -21.70 4.79
N LEU A 106 -16.83 -20.72 4.77
CA LEU A 106 -17.18 -19.32 4.53
C LEU A 106 -17.90 -19.13 3.18
N LEU A 107 -17.39 -19.77 2.11
CA LEU A 107 -18.01 -19.71 0.78
C LEU A 107 -19.39 -20.35 0.73
N SER A 108 -19.64 -21.37 1.55
CA SER A 108 -20.96 -22.00 1.66
C SER A 108 -21.93 -21.17 2.50
N ASP A 109 -21.45 -20.54 3.58
CA ASP A 109 -22.28 -19.76 4.51
C ASP A 109 -22.68 -18.39 3.93
N PHE A 110 -21.77 -17.73 3.19
CA PHE A 110 -21.94 -16.34 2.73
C PHE A 110 -22.08 -16.18 1.21
N GLY A 111 -21.72 -17.20 0.43
CA GLY A 111 -21.75 -17.15 -1.04
C GLY A 111 -20.53 -16.46 -1.68
N GLU A 112 -20.37 -16.70 -2.98
CA GLU A 112 -19.18 -16.29 -3.75
C GLU A 112 -19.12 -14.77 -3.99
N ASP A 113 -20.23 -14.17 -4.44
CA ASP A 113 -20.24 -12.75 -4.82
C ASP A 113 -20.09 -11.83 -3.61
N PHE A 114 -20.71 -12.19 -2.48
CA PHE A 114 -20.62 -11.43 -1.25
C PHE A 114 -19.18 -11.40 -0.71
N LEU A 115 -18.54 -12.56 -0.57
CA LEU A 115 -17.14 -12.63 -0.12
C LEU A 115 -16.17 -11.99 -1.11
N ALA A 116 -16.40 -12.17 -2.41
CA ALA A 116 -15.60 -11.51 -3.43
C ALA A 116 -15.69 -9.98 -3.30
N SER A 117 -16.88 -9.41 -3.10
CA SER A 117 -17.07 -7.96 -2.93
C SER A 117 -16.31 -7.42 -1.72
N MET A 118 -16.39 -8.08 -0.56
CA MET A 118 -15.66 -7.64 0.63
C MET A 118 -14.14 -7.73 0.44
N LEU A 119 -13.65 -8.82 -0.16
CA LEU A 119 -12.22 -8.99 -0.42
C LEU A 119 -11.69 -8.04 -1.51
N LEU A 120 -12.55 -7.49 -2.38
CA LEU A 120 -12.22 -6.55 -3.47
C LEU A 120 -12.49 -5.08 -3.18
N ASP A 121 -13.35 -4.75 -2.22
CA ASP A 121 -13.79 -3.37 -1.96
C ASP A 121 -13.47 -2.93 -0.53
N ASN A 122 -13.76 -3.78 0.47
CA ASN A 122 -13.58 -3.43 1.89
C ASN A 122 -13.12 -4.63 2.75
N VAL A 123 -11.80 -4.76 2.89
CA VAL A 123 -11.19 -5.81 3.72
C VAL A 123 -11.63 -5.73 5.19
N SER A 124 -11.91 -4.53 5.71
CA SER A 124 -12.31 -4.36 7.11
C SER A 124 -13.67 -5.01 7.38
N GLU A 125 -14.59 -5.00 6.42
CA GLU A 125 -15.86 -5.75 6.51
C GLU A 125 -15.63 -7.25 6.58
N PHE A 126 -14.68 -7.78 5.79
CA PHE A 126 -14.32 -9.19 5.85
C PHE A 126 -13.70 -9.59 7.20
N ILE A 127 -12.87 -8.74 7.79
CA ILE A 127 -12.26 -9.01 9.10
C ILE A 127 -13.33 -8.97 10.21
N ASN A 128 -14.33 -8.10 10.06
CA ASN A 128 -15.43 -7.93 11.00
C ASN A 128 -16.67 -8.78 10.65
N LEU A 129 -16.49 -9.87 9.88
CA LEU A 129 -17.60 -10.75 9.50
C LEU A 129 -18.27 -11.34 10.74
N MET A 130 -19.59 -11.29 10.76
CA MET A 130 -20.42 -11.86 11.83
C MET A 130 -21.22 -13.07 11.31
N ASP A 131 -21.45 -14.04 12.18
CA ASP A 131 -22.38 -15.12 11.92
C ASP A 131 -23.86 -14.66 12.05
N ALA A 132 -24.80 -15.55 11.73
CA ALA A 132 -26.23 -15.27 11.84
C ALA A 132 -26.71 -14.94 13.27
N LYS A 133 -25.87 -15.14 14.29
CA LYS A 133 -26.15 -14.84 15.70
C LYS A 133 -25.50 -13.53 16.15
N GLY A 134 -24.82 -12.81 15.24
CA GLY A 134 -24.13 -11.56 15.54
C GLY A 134 -22.76 -11.73 16.19
N ASN A 135 -22.20 -12.94 16.22
CA ASN A 135 -20.86 -13.16 16.77
C ASN A 135 -19.79 -13.01 15.70
N PHE A 136 -18.66 -12.40 16.06
CA PHE A 136 -17.50 -12.31 15.17
C PHE A 136 -16.95 -13.70 14.82
N ILE A 137 -16.76 -13.94 13.53
CA ILE A 137 -16.20 -15.21 13.03
C ILE A 137 -14.70 -15.31 13.31
N PHE A 138 -14.02 -14.17 13.38
CA PHE A 138 -12.59 -14.06 13.65
C PHE A 138 -12.37 -13.46 15.03
N SER A 139 -11.49 -14.06 15.83
CA SER A 139 -11.08 -13.44 17.10
C SER A 139 -10.18 -12.24 16.86
N ASP A 140 -10.07 -11.33 17.84
CA ASP A 140 -9.22 -10.12 17.73
C ASP A 140 -7.77 -10.42 17.34
N ARG A 141 -7.22 -11.54 17.84
CA ARG A 141 -5.86 -12.00 17.50
C ARG A 141 -5.75 -12.50 16.05
N GLN A 142 -6.82 -13.06 15.49
CA GLN A 142 -6.88 -13.44 14.08
C GLN A 142 -7.06 -12.17 13.22
N ALA A 143 -8.00 -11.30 13.57
CA ALA A 143 -8.28 -10.04 12.90
C ALA A 143 -7.01 -9.17 12.72
N LYS A 144 -6.27 -8.91 13.80
CA LYS A 144 -5.00 -8.14 13.73
C LYS A 144 -3.94 -8.78 12.84
N ARG A 145 -3.89 -10.12 12.76
CA ARG A 145 -2.95 -10.82 11.87
C ARG A 145 -3.38 -10.73 10.41
N MET A 146 -4.68 -10.85 10.16
CA MET A 146 -5.28 -10.72 8.84
C MET A 146 -5.09 -9.30 8.30
N GLU A 147 -5.37 -8.27 9.08
CA GLU A 147 -5.20 -6.86 8.73
C GLU A 147 -3.77 -6.55 8.23
N ARG A 148 -2.75 -6.96 9.01
CA ARG A 148 -1.34 -6.76 8.66
C ARG A 148 -0.95 -7.47 7.36
N ALA A 149 -1.43 -8.69 7.15
CA ALA A 149 -1.13 -9.44 5.93
C ALA A 149 -1.87 -8.85 4.72
N MET A 150 -3.14 -8.50 4.90
CA MET A 150 -4.00 -7.98 3.83
C MET A 150 -3.57 -6.59 3.38
N ALA A 151 -2.81 -5.82 4.17
CA ALA A 151 -2.18 -4.57 3.70
C ALA A 151 -1.21 -4.79 2.51
N ASN A 152 -0.61 -5.97 2.40
CA ASN A 152 0.38 -6.33 1.38
C ASN A 152 -0.13 -7.39 0.37
N ILE A 153 -1.27 -8.03 0.64
CA ILE A 153 -1.87 -9.02 -0.27
C ILE A 153 -2.78 -8.32 -1.28
N GLU A 154 -2.55 -8.59 -2.55
CA GLU A 154 -3.43 -8.21 -3.64
C GLU A 154 -4.34 -9.38 -4.02
N PHE A 155 -5.65 -9.12 -4.08
CA PHE A 155 -6.66 -10.06 -4.56
C PHE A 155 -7.05 -9.73 -5.99
N GLY A 156 -7.11 -10.76 -6.85
CA GLY A 156 -7.61 -10.66 -8.21
C GLY A 156 -8.42 -11.90 -8.53
N PHE A 157 -9.74 -11.78 -8.57
CA PHE A 157 -10.66 -12.92 -8.77
C PHE A 157 -11.06 -13.11 -10.24
N GLY A 158 -10.09 -13.10 -11.16
CA GLY A 158 -10.33 -13.46 -12.56
C GLY A 158 -11.16 -12.46 -13.40
N GLU A 159 -11.64 -11.36 -12.83
CA GLU A 159 -12.37 -10.30 -13.58
C GLU A 159 -11.45 -9.38 -14.43
N GLY A 160 -10.18 -9.74 -14.63
CA GLY A 160 -9.30 -8.93 -15.49
C GLY A 160 -9.07 -7.52 -14.93
N GLY A 161 -8.97 -7.41 -13.61
CA GLY A 161 -8.87 -6.16 -12.90
C GLY A 161 -7.57 -5.43 -13.21
N TYR A 162 -7.70 -4.28 -13.84
CA TYR A 162 -6.60 -3.37 -14.14
C TYR A 162 -6.46 -2.37 -12.98
N GLN A 163 -5.24 -2.17 -12.43
CA GLN A 163 -5.01 -1.20 -11.35
C GLN A 163 -5.33 0.24 -11.81
N PRO A 164 -6.46 0.85 -11.42
CA PRO A 164 -6.90 2.12 -12.00
C PRO A 164 -5.89 3.26 -11.80
N THR A 165 -5.17 3.25 -10.67
CA THR A 165 -4.14 4.24 -10.37
C THR A 165 -2.97 4.21 -11.33
N GLU A 166 -2.61 3.04 -11.87
CA GLU A 166 -1.54 2.96 -12.86
C GLU A 166 -1.96 3.56 -14.21
N PHE A 167 -3.27 3.64 -14.51
CA PHE A 167 -3.75 4.20 -15.77
C PHE A 167 -3.79 5.70 -15.64
N ILE A 168 -4.34 6.14 -14.51
CA ILE A 168 -4.32 7.53 -14.10
C ILE A 168 -2.88 8.07 -14.12
N LYS A 169 -1.91 7.31 -13.60
CA LYS A 169 -0.49 7.68 -13.62
C LYS A 169 0.05 7.93 -15.02
N ARG A 170 -0.27 7.05 -15.98
CA ARG A 170 0.33 7.05 -17.31
C ARG A 170 -0.37 7.91 -18.33
N TYR A 171 -1.69 7.83 -18.35
CA TYR A 171 -2.49 8.33 -19.47
C TYR A 171 -3.19 9.64 -19.13
N LEU A 172 -3.36 9.96 -17.85
CA LEU A 172 -3.97 11.23 -17.45
C LEU A 172 -2.90 12.28 -17.16
N PRO A 173 -3.09 13.53 -17.60
CA PRO A 173 -2.17 14.62 -17.29
C PRO A 173 -2.19 14.96 -15.80
N ASP A 174 -1.15 15.66 -15.34
CA ASP A 174 -1.12 16.20 -13.99
C ASP A 174 -2.19 17.29 -13.84
N GLY A 175 -2.85 17.34 -12.69
CA GLY A 175 -3.96 18.26 -12.44
C GLY A 175 -5.25 17.93 -13.20
N CYS A 176 -5.37 16.69 -13.72
CA CYS A 176 -6.59 16.17 -14.33
C CYS A 176 -7.77 16.16 -13.33
N PHE A 177 -7.50 15.98 -12.05
CA PHE A 177 -8.51 16.05 -10.99
C PHE A 177 -8.34 17.34 -10.20
N ASP A 178 -9.42 18.10 -9.99
CA ASP A 178 -9.35 19.32 -9.18
C ASP A 178 -9.23 19.01 -7.68
N LEU A 179 -9.90 17.96 -7.21
CA LEU A 179 -9.97 17.57 -5.81
C LEU A 179 -9.94 16.04 -5.66
N LEU A 180 -9.03 15.56 -4.82
CA LEU A 180 -9.02 14.22 -4.27
C LEU A 180 -9.52 14.27 -2.83
N VAL A 181 -10.52 13.46 -2.50
CA VAL A 181 -10.97 13.24 -1.11
C VAL A 181 -10.58 11.82 -0.71
N VAL A 182 -9.81 11.70 0.36
CA VAL A 182 -9.35 10.41 0.90
C VAL A 182 -10.02 10.20 2.25
N ASP A 183 -10.87 9.19 2.32
CA ASP A 183 -11.48 8.77 3.57
C ASP A 183 -10.59 7.75 4.31
N GLU A 184 -10.68 7.76 5.64
CA GLU A 184 -9.80 7.03 6.57
C GLU A 184 -8.31 7.11 6.23
N GLY A 185 -7.83 8.34 6.08
CA GLY A 185 -6.44 8.64 5.69
C GLY A 185 -5.35 7.95 6.52
N HIS A 186 -5.64 7.59 7.77
CA HIS A 186 -4.71 6.91 8.66
C HIS A 186 -4.31 5.51 8.16
N GLU A 187 -5.11 4.86 7.32
CA GLU A 187 -4.77 3.55 6.75
C GLU A 187 -3.64 3.62 5.70
N TYR A 188 -3.45 4.79 5.09
CA TYR A 188 -2.50 4.99 4.00
C TYR A 188 -1.09 5.30 4.51
N LYS A 189 -0.86 5.35 5.83
CA LYS A 189 0.42 5.73 6.45
C LYS A 189 1.59 4.79 6.20
N ASN A 190 1.35 3.55 5.75
CA ASN A 190 2.40 2.56 5.61
C ASN A 190 3.22 2.76 4.33
N SER A 191 4.56 2.79 4.44
CA SER A 191 5.49 2.99 3.31
C SER A 191 5.28 2.00 2.15
N GLY A 192 5.14 0.72 2.47
CA GLY A 192 5.11 -0.36 1.49
C GLY A 192 3.72 -0.82 1.09
N SER A 193 2.67 -0.20 1.65
CA SER A 193 1.29 -0.60 1.32
C SER A 193 0.95 -0.20 -0.11
N ALA A 194 0.36 -1.12 -0.87
CA ALA A 194 -0.12 -0.83 -2.22
C ALA A 194 -1.17 0.30 -2.22
N GLN A 195 -1.97 0.36 -1.16
CA GLN A 195 -2.96 1.42 -0.92
C GLN A 195 -2.31 2.79 -0.75
N GLY A 196 -1.28 2.90 0.09
CA GLY A 196 -0.54 4.15 0.26
C GLY A 196 0.17 4.60 -1.02
N GLN A 197 0.72 3.67 -1.80
CA GLN A 197 1.32 4.00 -3.10
C GLN A 197 0.28 4.52 -4.10
N ALA A 198 -0.88 3.85 -4.18
CA ALA A 198 -2.01 4.25 -5.00
C ALA A 198 -2.51 5.67 -4.65
N MET A 199 -2.70 5.97 -3.36
CA MET A 199 -3.05 7.31 -2.89
C MET A 199 -2.02 8.37 -3.30
N GLY A 200 -0.73 8.08 -3.17
CA GLY A 200 0.33 9.02 -3.56
C GLY A 200 0.27 9.38 -5.05
N VAL A 201 -0.01 8.41 -5.92
CA VAL A 201 -0.21 8.63 -7.36
C VAL A 201 -1.42 9.52 -7.62
N LEU A 202 -2.55 9.25 -6.96
CA LEU A 202 -3.75 10.06 -7.11
C LEU A 202 -3.54 11.50 -6.61
N ALA A 203 -2.87 11.66 -5.47
CA ALA A 203 -2.55 12.96 -4.90
C ALA A 203 -1.65 13.77 -5.83
N ALA A 204 -0.68 13.14 -6.51
CA ALA A 204 0.16 13.79 -7.50
C ALA A 204 -0.58 14.19 -8.78
N LYS A 205 -1.67 13.50 -9.13
CA LYS A 205 -2.52 13.83 -10.29
C LYS A 205 -3.65 14.81 -9.96
N ALA A 206 -3.88 15.09 -8.69
CA ALA A 206 -4.89 16.03 -8.22
C ALA A 206 -4.29 17.41 -7.91
N ARG A 207 -5.07 18.49 -8.12
CA ARG A 207 -4.66 19.86 -7.76
C ARG A 207 -4.72 20.10 -6.26
N LYS A 208 -5.70 19.50 -5.58
CA LYS A 208 -5.90 19.59 -4.14
C LYS A 208 -6.26 18.23 -3.58
N THR A 209 -5.79 17.94 -2.37
CA THR A 209 -6.08 16.71 -1.64
C THR A 209 -6.64 17.05 -0.27
N VAL A 210 -7.80 16.48 0.07
CA VAL A 210 -8.42 16.54 1.39
C VAL A 210 -8.39 15.15 1.98
N VAL A 211 -7.89 15.03 3.20
CA VAL A 211 -7.81 13.76 3.92
C VAL A 211 -8.70 13.82 5.15
N LEU A 212 -9.60 12.85 5.25
CA LEU A 212 -10.55 12.70 6.34
C LEU A 212 -10.09 11.53 7.20
N THR A 213 -10.08 11.72 8.53
CA THR A 213 -9.82 10.64 9.47
C THR A 213 -10.27 11.01 10.88
N GLY A 214 -10.76 10.02 11.63
CA GLY A 214 -11.04 10.19 13.06
C GLY A 214 -9.78 10.25 13.93
N THR A 215 -8.68 9.62 13.51
CA THR A 215 -7.42 9.58 14.28
C THR A 215 -6.22 9.89 13.39
N LEU A 216 -5.62 11.08 13.59
CA LEU A 216 -4.51 11.53 12.74
C LEU A 216 -3.23 10.70 12.91
N MET A 217 -2.91 10.26 14.14
CA MET A 217 -1.69 9.50 14.43
C MET A 217 -1.95 8.39 15.47
N GLY A 218 -1.28 7.25 15.31
CA GLY A 218 -1.27 6.15 16.28
C GLY A 218 -0.29 6.37 17.43
N GLY A 219 0.10 7.63 17.66
CA GLY A 219 1.01 8.04 18.73
C GLY A 219 2.49 8.13 18.31
N TYR A 220 2.88 7.75 17.10
CA TYR A 220 4.26 7.82 16.63
C TYR A 220 4.42 8.78 15.46
N ALA A 221 5.55 9.48 15.39
CA ALA A 221 5.84 10.42 14.30
C ALA A 221 6.02 9.74 12.92
N ASP A 222 6.43 8.47 12.89
CA ASP A 222 6.58 7.71 11.65
C ASP A 222 5.25 7.37 10.98
N ASP A 223 4.16 7.30 11.75
CA ASP A 223 2.80 7.18 11.24
C ASP A 223 2.42 8.38 10.35
N LEU A 224 2.99 9.57 10.61
CA LEU A 224 2.69 10.76 9.82
C LEU A 224 3.59 10.90 8.60
N PHE A 225 4.85 10.47 8.70
CA PHE A 225 5.86 10.75 7.68
C PHE A 225 5.41 10.42 6.25
N TYR A 226 4.98 9.17 6.02
CA TYR A 226 4.62 8.75 4.66
C TYR A 226 3.28 9.33 4.19
N LEU A 227 2.35 9.62 5.11
CA LEU A 227 1.10 10.30 4.78
C LEU A 227 1.40 11.74 4.33
N LEU A 228 2.18 12.47 5.13
CA LEU A 228 2.64 13.83 4.82
C LEU A 228 3.46 13.88 3.53
N PHE A 229 4.35 12.90 3.31
CA PHE A 229 5.16 12.87 2.09
C PHE A 229 4.32 12.69 0.83
N ARG A 230 3.17 12.03 0.89
CA ARG A 230 2.27 11.86 -0.26
C ARG A 230 1.44 13.10 -0.57
N ILE A 231 1.07 13.87 0.45
CA ILE A 231 0.15 15.02 0.31
C ILE A 231 0.94 16.33 0.19
N LEU A 232 2.04 16.46 0.93
CA LEU A 232 2.88 17.65 1.06
C LEU A 232 4.29 17.41 0.50
N THR A 233 4.41 16.59 -0.55
CA THR A 233 5.69 16.14 -1.11
C THR A 233 6.69 17.28 -1.30
N ARG A 234 6.25 18.38 -1.92
CA ARG A 234 7.08 19.56 -2.16
C ARG A 234 7.68 20.13 -0.87
N ARG A 235 6.86 20.33 0.16
CA ARG A 235 7.32 20.87 1.45
C ARG A 235 8.27 19.92 2.17
N MET A 236 7.98 18.62 2.10
CA MET A 236 8.86 17.61 2.70
C MET A 236 10.24 17.60 2.03
N ILE A 237 10.30 17.77 0.71
CA ILE A 237 11.56 17.88 -0.05
C ILE A 237 12.29 19.20 0.29
N GLU A 238 11.57 20.32 0.38
CA GLU A 238 12.10 21.63 0.80
C GLU A 238 12.71 21.58 2.20
N ASP A 239 12.11 20.78 3.10
CA ASP A 239 12.61 20.55 4.46
C ASP A 239 13.73 19.49 4.53
N GLY A 240 14.20 18.98 3.38
CA GLY A 240 15.37 18.08 3.27
C GLY A 240 15.05 16.59 3.33
N TYR A 241 13.77 16.19 3.40
CA TYR A 241 13.37 14.79 3.42
C TYR A 241 13.30 14.23 2.00
N GLN A 242 14.42 13.69 1.51
CA GLN A 242 14.54 13.22 0.12
C GLN A 242 14.82 11.71 0.03
N PRO A 243 14.32 11.03 -1.02
CA PRO A 243 14.72 9.65 -1.30
C PRO A 243 16.23 9.59 -1.55
N ASN A 244 16.86 8.49 -1.14
CA ASN A 244 18.27 8.26 -1.46
C ASN A 244 18.46 7.91 -2.95
N ALA A 245 19.71 7.76 -3.39
CA ALA A 245 20.05 7.42 -4.78
C ALA A 245 19.40 6.11 -5.30
N ARG A 246 18.97 5.22 -4.39
CA ARG A 246 18.27 3.97 -4.71
C ARG A 246 16.73 4.11 -4.63
N GLY A 247 16.21 5.32 -4.44
CA GLY A 247 14.77 5.60 -4.32
C GLY A 247 14.15 5.23 -2.97
N SER A 248 14.95 4.88 -1.96
CA SER A 248 14.43 4.54 -0.63
C SER A 248 14.17 5.78 0.21
N MET A 249 12.98 5.84 0.80
CA MET A 249 12.54 6.87 1.74
C MET A 249 12.96 6.58 3.20
N ALA A 250 13.57 5.43 3.49
CA ALA A 250 13.92 5.05 4.85
C ALA A 250 14.88 6.03 5.55
N PRO A 251 15.92 6.58 4.87
CA PRO A 251 16.78 7.60 5.49
C PRO A 251 16.03 8.89 5.82
N ALA A 252 15.17 9.37 4.91
CA ALA A 252 14.34 10.55 5.13
C ALA A 252 13.35 10.35 6.27
N ALA A 253 12.69 9.19 6.35
CA ALA A 253 11.82 8.83 7.45
C ALA A 253 12.57 8.82 8.79
N MET A 254 13.81 8.30 8.81
CA MET A 254 14.66 8.37 10.01
C MET A 254 15.07 9.80 10.37
N SER A 255 15.36 10.66 9.40
CA SER A 255 15.68 12.07 9.66
C SER A 255 14.47 12.79 10.27
N PHE A 256 13.29 12.60 9.67
CA PHE A 256 12.03 13.13 10.19
C PHE A 256 11.76 12.66 11.63
N MET A 257 12.04 11.38 11.93
CA MET A 257 11.94 10.86 13.29
C MET A 257 12.92 11.51 14.28
N ARG A 258 14.13 11.89 13.84
CA ARG A 258 15.07 12.62 14.70
C ARG A 258 14.63 14.05 14.96
N ASP A 259 14.07 14.71 13.94
CA ASP A 259 13.68 16.12 14.01
C ASP A 259 12.36 16.32 14.75
N HIS A 260 11.45 15.35 14.64
CA HIS A 260 10.05 15.50 15.07
C HIS A 260 9.50 14.32 15.86
N GLY A 261 10.20 13.20 15.94
CA GLY A 261 9.77 12.04 16.72
C GLY A 261 10.47 11.93 18.08
N VAL A 262 10.20 10.81 18.74
CA VAL A 262 10.93 10.40 19.95
C VAL A 262 11.72 9.14 19.64
N LEU A 263 13.04 9.21 19.87
CA LEU A 263 13.95 8.09 19.74
C LEU A 263 14.52 7.77 21.12
N LYS A 264 14.49 6.48 21.49
CA LYS A 264 15.04 5.96 22.72
C LYS A 264 16.27 5.13 22.39
N ASP A 265 17.44 5.58 22.83
CA ASP A 265 18.65 4.78 22.74
C ASP A 265 18.74 3.83 23.94
N ILE A 266 18.76 2.54 23.64
CA ILE A 266 18.92 1.47 24.62
C ILE A 266 20.39 1.06 24.62
N TYR A 267 21.08 1.40 25.70
CA TYR A 267 22.45 1.00 25.94
C TYR A 267 22.46 -0.38 26.62
N THR A 268 23.10 -1.35 25.99
CA THR A 268 23.33 -2.68 26.58
C THR A 268 24.82 -2.84 26.80
N GLU A 269 25.23 -2.83 28.05
CA GLU A 269 26.59 -3.16 28.45
C GLU A 269 26.66 -4.67 28.74
N ARG A 270 27.62 -5.36 28.11
CA ARG A 270 27.97 -6.73 28.49
C ARG A 270 29.41 -6.75 28.97
N ASP A 271 29.63 -7.29 30.15
CA ASP A 271 30.96 -7.61 30.62
C ASP A 271 31.54 -8.76 29.78
N GLY A 272 32.69 -8.52 29.14
CA GLY A 272 33.45 -9.56 28.47
C GLY A 272 34.18 -10.45 29.49
N SER A 273 34.51 -11.68 29.08
CA SER A 273 35.41 -12.55 29.88
C SER A 273 36.77 -11.87 30.06
N SER A 274 37.19 -11.71 31.32
CA SER A 274 38.48 -11.11 31.66
C SER A 274 39.63 -12.00 31.19
N HIS A 275 40.41 -11.53 30.22
CA HIS A 275 41.76 -12.02 29.98
C HIS A 275 42.76 -11.17 30.79
N LYS A 276 43.87 -11.79 31.23
CA LYS A 276 44.88 -11.29 32.20
C LYS A 276 45.50 -9.89 31.91
N THR A 277 45.10 -9.18 30.85
CA THR A 277 45.68 -7.87 30.49
C THR A 277 44.70 -6.82 29.95
N ALA A 278 43.39 -7.06 29.86
CA ALA A 278 42.44 -6.00 29.49
C ALA A 278 40.98 -6.29 29.90
N LYS A 279 40.34 -5.32 30.59
CA LYS A 279 38.87 -5.27 30.76
C LYS A 279 38.25 -4.66 29.49
N GLY A 280 37.76 -5.48 28.58
CA GLY A 280 36.99 -5.03 27.41
C GLY A 280 35.50 -4.90 27.74
N LYS A 281 35.02 -3.67 27.98
CA LYS A 281 33.58 -3.38 28.04
C LYS A 281 33.02 -3.32 26.63
N LYS A 282 32.05 -4.18 26.28
CA LYS A 282 31.32 -4.09 25.01
C LYS A 282 30.01 -3.33 25.24
N LEU A 283 29.98 -2.08 24.78
CA LEU A 283 28.77 -1.25 24.76
C LEU A 283 28.05 -1.45 23.42
N SER A 284 26.82 -1.94 23.46
CA SER A 284 25.92 -2.00 22.30
C SER A 284 24.85 -0.92 22.43
N VAL A 285 24.57 -0.18 21.35
CA VAL A 285 23.53 0.85 21.32
C VAL A 285 22.45 0.42 20.33
N ARG A 286 21.19 0.37 20.79
CA ARG A 286 20.03 0.11 19.95
C ARG A 286 19.02 1.25 20.08
N THR A 287 18.81 1.99 18.99
CA THR A 287 17.76 3.01 18.93
C THR A 287 16.39 2.37 18.65
N VAL A 288 15.40 2.71 19.47
CA VAL A 288 14.00 2.27 19.33
C VAL A 288 13.09 3.49 19.25
N LYS A 289 12.05 3.41 18.42
CA LYS A 289 11.04 4.48 18.29
C LYS A 289 10.14 4.48 19.53
N ALA A 290 9.86 5.66 20.07
CA ALA A 290 8.94 5.84 21.17
C ALA A 290 7.74 6.72 20.74
N PRO A 291 6.59 6.62 21.43
CA PRO A 291 5.44 7.47 21.17
C PRO A 291 5.80 8.94 21.41
N GLY A 292 5.32 9.80 20.51
CA GLY A 292 5.45 11.24 20.60
C GLY A 292 5.70 11.90 19.26
N PHE A 293 5.12 13.08 19.09
CA PHE A 293 5.40 13.98 17.98
C PHE A 293 5.73 15.36 18.54
N GLY A 294 6.94 15.83 18.24
CA GLY A 294 7.51 17.04 18.81
C GLY A 294 6.70 18.29 18.42
N PRO A 295 6.65 19.32 19.28
CA PRO A 295 5.91 20.56 19.01
C PRO A 295 6.31 21.24 17.69
N LYS A 296 7.59 21.18 17.32
CA LYS A 296 8.10 21.68 16.03
C LYS A 296 7.40 21.01 14.85
N GLY A 297 7.20 19.69 14.92
CA GLY A 297 6.51 18.91 13.89
C GLY A 297 5.03 19.27 13.83
N ILE A 298 4.36 19.41 14.99
CA ILE A 298 2.96 19.82 15.08
C ILE A 298 2.74 21.18 14.41
N HIS A 299 3.57 22.16 14.76
CA HIS A 299 3.48 23.51 14.22
C HIS A 299 3.77 23.54 12.70
N ARG A 300 4.75 22.77 12.23
CA ARG A 300 5.15 22.76 10.81
C ARG A 300 4.18 22.00 9.91
N PHE A 301 3.67 20.85 10.35
CA PHE A 301 2.98 19.88 9.47
C PHE A 301 1.53 19.59 9.82
N VAL A 302 1.05 19.94 11.02
CA VAL A 302 -0.30 19.60 11.46
C VAL A 302 -1.19 20.83 11.51
N LEU A 303 -0.87 21.81 12.36
CA LEU A 303 -1.72 22.99 12.57
C LEU A 303 -2.07 23.77 11.28
N PRO A 304 -1.14 23.95 10.30
CA PRO A 304 -1.47 24.71 9.09
C PRO A 304 -2.36 23.97 8.10
N PHE A 305 -2.50 22.64 8.24
CA PHE A 305 -3.12 21.78 7.23
C PHE A 305 -4.26 20.92 7.78
N THR A 306 -4.61 21.07 9.05
CA THR A 306 -5.62 20.24 9.71
C THR A 306 -6.63 21.11 10.42
N VAL A 307 -7.91 20.85 10.15
CA VAL A 307 -9.03 21.39 10.91
C VAL A 307 -9.47 20.33 11.91
N PHE A 308 -9.46 20.68 13.20
CA PHE A 308 -9.94 19.79 14.25
C PHE A 308 -11.36 20.18 14.63
N LEU A 309 -12.30 19.26 14.44
CA LEU A 309 -13.67 19.36 14.93
C LEU A 309 -13.84 18.39 16.09
N LYS A 310 -14.21 18.90 17.26
CA LYS A 310 -14.58 18.05 18.41
C LYS A 310 -16.10 18.02 18.51
N LEU A 311 -16.64 16.91 19.02
CA LEU A 311 -18.08 16.77 19.26
C LEU A 311 -18.65 17.91 20.11
N LYS A 312 -17.89 18.37 21.11
CA LYS A 312 -18.26 19.51 21.95
C LYS A 312 -18.45 20.82 21.18
N ASP A 313 -17.82 20.95 20.01
CA ASP A 313 -17.89 22.16 19.17
C ASP A 313 -19.16 22.17 18.30
N ILE A 314 -19.86 21.03 18.14
CA ILE A 314 -21.08 20.85 17.34
C ILE A 314 -22.35 21.17 18.15
N GLY A 315 -22.20 21.45 19.46
CA GLY A 315 -23.28 21.70 20.41
C GLY A 315 -23.25 20.67 21.54
N GLY A 316 -23.06 21.13 22.77
CA GLY A 316 -23.14 20.25 23.95
C GLY A 316 -24.53 19.62 24.07
N ASN A 317 -24.60 18.38 24.55
CA ASN A 317 -25.84 17.62 24.81
C ASN A 317 -26.70 17.24 23.58
N VAL A 318 -26.17 17.32 22.35
CA VAL A 318 -26.87 16.77 21.17
C VAL A 318 -26.81 15.23 21.15
N LEU A 319 -25.74 14.65 21.70
CA LEU A 319 -25.54 13.20 21.79
C LEU A 319 -25.84 12.68 23.20
N PRO A 320 -26.29 11.41 23.34
CA PRO A 320 -26.40 10.75 24.63
C PRO A 320 -25.08 10.79 25.41
N GLY A 321 -25.17 10.78 26.74
CA GLY A 321 -23.99 10.73 27.60
C GLY A 321 -23.15 9.47 27.35
N TYR A 322 -21.85 9.62 27.21
CA TYR A 322 -20.90 8.51 27.13
C TYR A 322 -20.48 8.09 28.55
N ARG A 323 -20.60 6.80 28.87
CA ARG A 323 -20.07 6.19 30.09
C ARG A 323 -19.16 5.04 29.70
N GLU A 324 -17.96 5.02 30.28
CA GLU A 324 -17.00 3.93 30.15
C GLU A 324 -16.96 3.19 31.48
N GLU A 325 -17.20 1.88 31.45
CA GLU A 325 -17.19 1.01 32.63
C GLU A 325 -16.10 -0.05 32.44
N PHE A 326 -15.21 -0.15 33.43
CA PHE A 326 -14.21 -1.21 33.48
C PHE A 326 -14.81 -2.39 34.25
N ILE A 327 -15.01 -3.50 33.55
CA ILE A 327 -15.48 -4.74 34.15
C ILE A 327 -14.28 -5.67 34.28
N ASP A 328 -13.79 -5.82 35.50
CA ASP A 328 -12.70 -6.74 35.81
C ASP A 328 -13.17 -8.19 35.65
N VAL A 329 -12.44 -8.97 34.87
CA VAL A 329 -12.71 -10.40 34.68
C VAL A 329 -11.57 -11.19 35.33
N PRO A 330 -11.86 -12.07 36.31
CA PRO A 330 -10.85 -12.91 36.92
C PRO A 330 -10.30 -13.92 35.90
N MET A 331 -8.99 -14.16 35.90
CA MET A 331 -8.40 -15.25 35.11
C MET A 331 -8.89 -16.60 35.63
N SER A 332 -9.26 -17.50 34.73
CA SER A 332 -9.54 -18.89 35.12
C SER A 332 -8.23 -19.63 35.43
N PRO A 333 -8.29 -20.75 36.18
CA PRO A 333 -7.10 -21.56 36.51
C PRO A 333 -6.32 -22.09 35.30
N ASP A 334 -6.96 -22.15 34.12
CA ASP A 334 -6.41 -22.73 32.89
C ASP A 334 -5.91 -21.69 31.87
N GLN A 335 -5.94 -20.39 32.20
CA GLN A 335 -5.55 -19.26 31.32
C GLN A 335 -4.16 -18.68 31.66
#